data_AF-A0A497MCB8-F1
#
_entry.id   AF-A0A497MCB8-F1
#
_cell.length_a   1.000
_cell.length_b   1.000
_cell.length_c   1.000
_cell.angle_alpha   90.00
_cell.angle_beta   90.00
_cell.angle_gamma   90.00
#
_symmetry.space_group_name_H-M   'P 1'
#
loop_
_entity.id
_entity.type
_entity.pdbx_description
1 polymer ?
#
loop_
_entity_poly.entity_id
_entity_poly.type
_entity_poly.pdbx_seq_one_letter_code
_entity_poly.pdbx_strand_id
1 'polypeptide(L)'
;MRLREDIVKVVEKIERNKDWSDWTKQHYKITPKKFYRWLRKIDVREVYPEEVSWIRTTIKNGDKILPSEILTEDEIKKMAQCASNLRDKALVLVFYESGARVGELLRLRMKQVSFDDYGVIL
;
A
#
# COMPACT_ATOMS: atom_id res chain seq x y z
N MET A 1 -33.14 14.53 12.24
CA MET A 1 -32.14 13.44 12.23
C MET A 1 -30.97 13.88 11.36
N ARG A 2 -29.80 14.19 11.95
CA ARG A 2 -28.68 14.95 11.31
C ARG A 2 -27.62 14.08 10.61
N LEU A 3 -27.85 12.77 10.50
CA LEU A 3 -26.83 11.79 10.12
C LEU A 3 -26.11 12.11 8.79
N ARG A 4 -26.87 12.47 7.76
CA ARG A 4 -26.31 12.82 6.45
C ARG A 4 -25.47 14.10 6.51
N GLU A 5 -25.91 15.10 7.26
CA GLU A 5 -25.17 16.36 7.44
C GLU A 5 -23.83 16.12 8.15
N ASP A 6 -23.81 15.22 9.13
CA ASP A 6 -22.60 14.87 9.87
C ASP A 6 -21.59 14.13 8.98
N ILE A 7 -22.05 13.20 8.11
CA ILE A 7 -21.20 12.52 7.13
C ILE A 7 -20.63 13.53 6.13
N VAL A 8 -21.43 14.49 5.67
CA VAL A 8 -20.96 15.57 4.77
C VAL A 8 -19.85 16.38 5.43
N LYS A 9 -20.00 16.77 6.70
CA LYS A 9 -18.95 17.50 7.45
C LYS A 9 -17.67 16.69 7.59
N VAL A 10 -17.76 15.37 7.79
CA VAL A 10 -16.59 14.49 7.84
C VAL A 10 -15.88 14.47 6.49
N VAL A 11 -16.62 14.27 5.40
CA VAL A 11 -16.05 14.27 4.04
C VAL A 11 -15.43 15.63 3.70
N GLU A 12 -16.06 16.73 4.08
CA GLU A 12 -15.52 18.07 3.90
C GLU A 12 -14.19 18.27 4.64
N LYS A 13 -14.10 17.82 5.90
CA LYS A 13 -12.84 17.88 6.68
C LYS A 13 -11.73 17.07 6.02
N ILE A 14 -12.05 15.89 5.48
CA ILE A 14 -11.08 15.04 4.76
C ILE A 14 -10.57 15.76 3.51
N GLU A 15 -11.47 16.34 2.70
CA GLU A 15 -11.09 17.01 1.44
C GLU A 15 -10.28 18.29 1.68
N ARG A 16 -10.66 19.08 2.68
CA ARG A 16 -10.00 20.35 3.04
C ARG A 16 -8.63 20.16 3.69
N ASN A 17 -8.30 18.96 4.16
CA ASN A 17 -7.00 18.69 4.76
C ASN A 17 -5.90 18.82 3.69
N LYS A 18 -5.00 19.79 3.82
CA LYS A 18 -3.92 20.02 2.86
C LYS A 18 -2.68 19.16 3.12
N ASP A 19 -2.58 18.59 4.32
CA ASP A 19 -1.44 17.79 4.75
C ASP A 19 -1.57 16.31 4.33
N TRP A 20 -2.74 15.92 3.81
CA TRP A 20 -3.01 14.54 3.38
C TRP A 20 -2.88 14.37 1.88
N SER A 21 -2.19 13.30 1.47
CA SER A 21 -2.18 12.84 0.08
C SER A 21 -3.57 12.44 -0.41
N ASP A 22 -3.77 12.44 -1.72
CA ASP A 22 -5.04 12.01 -2.34
C ASP A 22 -5.40 10.56 -1.97
N TRP A 23 -4.39 9.68 -1.89
CA TRP A 23 -4.54 8.31 -1.38
C TRP A 23 -5.05 8.27 0.05
N THR A 24 -4.45 9.06 0.94
CA THR A 24 -4.88 9.16 2.34
C THR A 24 -6.35 9.60 2.41
N LYS A 25 -6.71 10.68 1.69
CA LYS A 25 -8.09 11.19 1.64
C LYS A 25 -9.07 10.14 1.10
N GLN A 26 -8.69 9.43 0.04
CA GLN A 26 -9.51 8.37 -0.54
C GLN A 26 -9.74 7.24 0.46
N HIS A 27 -8.71 6.77 1.15
CA HIS A 27 -8.85 5.73 2.17
C HIS A 27 -9.81 6.17 3.28
N TYR A 28 -9.67 7.39 3.79
CA TYR A 28 -10.61 7.94 4.77
C TYR A 28 -12.06 8.00 4.24
N LYS A 29 -12.27 8.29 2.95
CA LYS A 29 -13.61 8.26 2.31
C LYS A 29 -14.16 6.85 2.06
N ILE A 30 -13.29 5.85 1.83
CA ILE A 30 -13.69 4.45 1.65
C ILE A 30 -14.20 3.86 2.98
N THR A 31 -13.59 4.22 4.10
CA THR A 31 -13.94 3.72 5.43
C THR A 31 -15.42 3.85 5.79
N PRO A 32 -16.07 5.03 5.72
CA PRO A 32 -17.50 5.15 6.00
C PRO A 32 -18.35 4.33 5.02
N LYS A 33 -17.99 4.26 3.73
CA LYS A 33 -18.72 3.40 2.76
C LYS A 33 -18.71 1.93 3.19
N LYS A 34 -17.55 1.41 3.59
CA LYS A 34 -17.41 0.02 4.08
C LYS A 34 -18.17 -0.18 5.40
N PHE A 35 -18.04 0.75 6.34
CA PHE A 35 -18.71 0.69 7.63
C PHE A 35 -20.24 0.66 7.49
N TYR A 36 -20.83 1.59 6.73
CA TYR A 36 -22.29 1.64 6.54
C TYR A 36 -22.83 0.47 5.73
N ARG A 37 -22.07 -0.06 4.77
CA ARG A 37 -22.44 -1.29 4.07
C ARG A 37 -22.55 -2.48 5.03
N TRP A 38 -21.56 -2.65 5.90
CA TRP A 38 -21.57 -3.65 6.97
C TRP A 38 -22.72 -3.41 7.96
N LEU A 39 -22.90 -2.17 8.42
CA LEU A 39 -23.94 -1.79 9.38
C LEU A 39 -25.35 -2.08 8.86
N ARG A 40 -25.59 -1.83 7.56
CA ARG A 40 -26.86 -2.09 6.88
C ARG A 40 -27.00 -3.53 6.39
N LYS A 41 -26.03 -4.41 6.67
CA LYS A 41 -26.01 -5.82 6.26
C LYS A 41 -26.22 -6.00 4.75
N ILE A 42 -25.67 -5.08 3.95
CA ILE A 42 -25.71 -5.17 2.49
C ILE A 42 -24.55 -6.08 2.06
N ASP A 43 -24.89 -7.28 1.59
CA ASP A 43 -23.90 -8.29 1.14
C ASP A 43 -23.60 -8.20 -0.36
N VAL A 44 -24.29 -7.31 -1.08
CA VAL A 44 -24.02 -7.08 -2.49
C VAL A 44 -22.80 -6.19 -2.64
N ARG A 45 -21.80 -6.69 -3.38
CA ARG A 45 -20.58 -5.93 -3.70
C ARG A 45 -20.94 -4.61 -4.38
N GLU A 46 -20.24 -3.55 -4.00
CA GLU A 46 -20.35 -2.21 -4.59
C GLU A 46 -21.72 -1.53 -4.50
N VAL A 47 -22.67 -2.14 -3.79
CA VAL A 47 -23.93 -1.50 -3.36
C VAL A 47 -23.69 -0.84 -2.01
N TYR A 48 -24.12 0.42 -1.88
CA TYR A 48 -23.96 1.22 -0.69
C TYR A 48 -25.28 1.90 -0.34
N PRO A 49 -25.58 2.09 0.95
CA PRO A 49 -26.82 2.73 1.36
C PRO A 49 -26.73 4.26 1.11
N GLU A 50 -27.89 4.92 1.03
CA GLU A 50 -28.02 6.31 0.56
C GLU A 50 -27.18 7.33 1.34
N GLU A 51 -26.90 7.04 2.62
CA GLU A 51 -26.11 7.90 3.50
C GLU A 51 -24.68 8.11 2.99
N VAL A 52 -24.14 7.14 2.25
CA VAL A 52 -22.72 7.11 1.80
C VAL A 52 -22.54 6.79 0.33
N SER A 53 -23.61 6.46 -0.40
CA SER A 53 -23.55 6.12 -1.83
C SER A 53 -22.95 7.27 -2.67
N TRP A 54 -23.26 8.52 -2.32
CA TRP A 54 -22.80 9.74 -2.99
C TRP A 54 -21.31 10.05 -2.83
N ILE A 55 -20.61 9.43 -1.86
CA ILE A 55 -19.17 9.69 -1.60
C ILE A 55 -18.35 9.11 -2.75
N ARG A 56 -17.66 9.97 -3.50
CA ARG A 56 -16.76 9.59 -4.60
C ARG A 56 -15.38 9.19 -4.07
N THR A 57 -14.94 7.99 -4.43
CA THR A 57 -13.68 7.40 -3.98
C THR A 57 -12.72 7.08 -5.12
N THR A 58 -12.97 7.53 -6.34
CA THR A 58 -12.05 7.35 -7.46
C THR A 58 -10.94 8.40 -7.38
N ILE A 59 -9.69 7.97 -7.34
CA ILE A 59 -8.52 8.84 -7.57
C ILE A 59 -8.22 8.84 -9.06
N LYS A 60 -7.93 10.01 -9.63
CA LYS A 60 -7.33 10.09 -10.96
C LYS A 60 -5.85 9.73 -10.81
N ASN A 61 -5.43 8.60 -11.34
CA ASN A 61 -4.05 8.09 -11.26
C ASN A 61 -3.03 9.20 -11.57
N GLY A 62 -2.26 9.62 -10.57
CA GLY A 62 -1.21 10.65 -10.68
C GLY A 62 0.21 10.08 -10.57
N ASP A 63 0.41 9.02 -9.78
CA ASP A 63 1.76 8.56 -9.44
C ASP A 63 2.03 7.20 -10.06
N LYS A 64 2.37 7.21 -11.36
CA LYS A 64 3.00 6.05 -11.99
C LYS A 64 4.50 6.22 -11.89
N ILE A 65 5.16 5.32 -11.17
CA ILE A 65 6.62 5.19 -11.24
C ILE A 65 6.97 4.92 -12.70
N LEU A 66 7.76 5.80 -13.29
CA LEU A 66 8.24 5.62 -14.65
C LEU A 66 9.32 4.53 -14.67
N PRO A 67 9.45 3.77 -15.77
CA PRO A 67 10.53 2.79 -15.89
C PRO A 67 11.92 3.38 -15.65
N SER A 68 12.12 4.65 -16.00
CA SER A 68 13.37 5.39 -15.75
C SER A 68 13.65 5.72 -14.28
N GLU A 69 12.65 5.62 -13.41
CA GLU A 69 12.79 5.82 -11.96
C GLU A 69 13.08 4.50 -11.22
N ILE A 70 13.06 3.36 -11.93
CA ILE A 70 13.41 2.06 -11.37
C ILE A 70 14.94 1.92 -11.40
N LEU A 71 15.52 1.54 -10.26
CA LEU A 71 16.96 1.32 -10.13
C LEU A 71 17.43 0.22 -11.09
N THR A 72 18.52 0.52 -11.79
CA THR A 72 19.24 -0.45 -12.62
C THR A 72 20.02 -1.44 -11.78
N GLU A 73 20.36 -2.59 -12.37
CA GLU A 73 21.19 -3.61 -11.71
C GLU A 73 22.53 -3.04 -11.21
N ASP A 74 23.16 -2.16 -12.01
CA ASP A 74 24.43 -1.53 -11.67
C ASP A 74 24.30 -0.57 -10.47
N GLU A 75 23.20 0.17 -10.37
CA GLU A 75 22.92 1.03 -9.22
C GLU A 75 22.72 0.20 -7.94
N ILE A 76 22.00 -0.92 -8.04
CA ILE A 76 21.81 -1.85 -6.91
C ILE A 76 23.14 -2.45 -6.46
N LYS A 77 24.00 -2.89 -7.40
CA LYS A 77 25.34 -3.41 -7.08
C LYS A 77 26.18 -2.35 -6.37
N LYS A 78 26.16 -1.10 -6.83
CA LYS A 78 26.85 0.02 -6.17
C LYS A 78 26.31 0.28 -4.76
N MET A 79 24.99 0.27 -4.57
CA MET A 79 24.38 0.39 -3.25
C MET A 79 24.83 -0.72 -2.30
N ALA A 80 24.84 -1.97 -2.76
CA ALA A 80 25.29 -3.12 -1.99
C ALA A 80 26.79 -3.04 -1.63
N GLN A 81 27.62 -2.46 -2.50
CA GLN A 81 29.06 -2.26 -2.23
C GLN A 81 29.32 -1.20 -1.16
N CYS A 82 28.45 -0.20 -1.03
CA CYS A 82 28.55 0.84 0.00
C CYS A 82 28.07 0.38 1.39
N ALA A 83 27.47 -0.80 1.52
CA ALA A 83 26.97 -1.30 2.79
C ALA A 83 28.10 -1.58 3.79
N SER A 84 27.96 -1.11 5.03
CA SER A 84 29.01 -1.19 6.06
C SER A 84 29.21 -2.59 6.65
N ASN A 85 28.31 -3.54 6.38
CA ASN A 85 28.40 -4.91 6.87
C ASN A 85 27.73 -5.91 5.91
N LEU A 86 28.04 -7.20 6.09
CA LEU A 86 27.54 -8.28 5.23
C LEU A 86 26.02 -8.45 5.29
N ARG A 87 25.39 -8.17 6.43
CA ARG A 87 23.93 -8.28 6.59
C ARG A 87 23.21 -7.27 5.71
N ASP A 88 23.62 -6.01 5.76
CA ASP A 88 22.97 -4.94 5.00
C ASP A 88 23.25 -5.10 3.50
N LYS A 89 24.44 -5.58 3.13
CA LYS A 89 24.75 -5.99 1.76
C LYS A 89 23.81 -7.10 1.27
N ALA A 90 23.60 -8.14 2.08
CA ALA A 90 22.69 -9.23 1.75
C ALA A 90 21.23 -8.74 1.63
N LEU A 91 20.78 -7.84 2.52
CA LEU A 91 19.43 -7.27 2.45
C LEU A 91 19.18 -6.56 1.12
N VAL A 92 20.09 -5.70 0.65
CA VAL A 92 19.96 -5.00 -0.63
C VAL A 92 19.82 -5.99 -1.79
N LEU A 93 20.71 -6.99 -1.85
CA LEU A 93 20.75 -7.96 -2.95
C LEU A 93 19.52 -8.88 -2.95
N VAL A 94 19.14 -9.40 -1.78
CA VAL A 94 18.00 -10.32 -1.66
C VAL A 94 16.68 -9.61 -1.94
N PHE A 95 16.50 -8.35 -1.50
CA PHE A 95 15.30 -7.58 -1.87
C PHE A 95 15.19 -7.37 -3.38
N TYR A 96 16.30 -7.07 -4.04
CA TYR A 96 16.33 -6.87 -5.48
C TYR A 96 16.02 -8.16 -6.24
N GLU A 97 16.63 -9.28 -5.87
CA GLU A 97 16.47 -10.57 -6.57
C GLU A 97 15.10 -11.20 -6.32
N SER A 98 14.64 -11.23 -5.06
CA SER A 98 13.41 -11.95 -4.69
C SER A 98 12.13 -11.15 -4.95
N GLY A 99 12.21 -9.82 -5.01
CA GLY A 99 11.02 -8.95 -5.02
C GLY A 99 10.13 -9.08 -3.78
N ALA A 100 10.63 -9.70 -2.71
CA ALA A 100 9.88 -9.92 -1.48
C ALA A 100 9.45 -8.60 -0.83
N ARG A 101 8.26 -8.59 -0.21
CA ARG A 101 7.87 -7.45 0.61
C ARG A 101 8.75 -7.38 1.85
N VAL A 102 8.99 -6.17 2.34
CA VAL A 102 9.79 -5.94 3.56
C VAL A 102 9.34 -6.80 4.75
N GLY A 103 8.02 -6.98 4.92
CA GLY A 103 7.47 -7.80 6.01
C GLY A 103 7.67 -9.31 5.82
N GLU A 104 7.85 -9.78 4.59
CA GLU A 104 8.12 -11.19 4.28
C GLU A 104 9.59 -11.50 4.61
N LEU A 105 10.52 -10.67 4.12
CA LEU A 105 11.95 -10.89 4.32
C LEU A 105 12.39 -10.71 5.79
N LEU A 106 11.86 -9.70 6.50
CA LEU A 106 12.19 -9.46 7.91
C LEU A 106 11.66 -10.56 8.85
N ARG A 107 10.74 -11.40 8.39
CA ARG A 107 10.20 -12.54 9.16
C ARG A 107 10.80 -13.88 8.76
N LEU A 108 11.69 -13.89 7.77
CA LEU A 108 12.35 -15.08 7.27
C LEU A 108 13.15 -15.75 8.39
N ARG A 109 13.08 -17.08 8.45
CA ARG A 109 13.84 -17.90 9.41
C ARG A 109 14.75 -18.84 8.64
N MET A 110 15.87 -19.24 9.27
CA MET A 110 16.85 -20.15 8.66
C MET A 110 16.22 -21.42 8.06
N LYS A 111 15.21 -22.00 8.71
CA LYS A 111 14.51 -23.20 8.24
C LYS A 111 13.66 -23.00 6.95
N GLN A 112 13.48 -21.76 6.52
CA GLN A 112 12.75 -21.40 5.31
C GLN A 112 13.70 -21.15 4.14
N VAL A 113 15.01 -21.12 4.40
CA VAL A 113 16.04 -20.97 3.37
C VAL A 113 16.51 -22.35 2.94
N SER A 114 16.44 -22.64 1.65
CA SER A 114 16.98 -23.85 1.05
C SER A 114 17.73 -23.53 -0.24
N PHE A 115 18.69 -24.36 -0.57
CA PHE A 115 19.51 -24.21 -1.77
C PHE A 115 19.17 -25.35 -2.72
N ASP A 116 18.98 -25.02 -4.00
CA ASP A 116 18.75 -25.97 -5.07
C ASP A 116 19.76 -25.76 -6.22
N ASP A 117 19.60 -26.51 -7.31
CA ASP A 117 20.49 -26.43 -8.48
C ASP A 117 20.41 -25.08 -9.22
N TYR A 118 19.39 -24.26 -8.92
CA TYR A 118 19.12 -22.99 -9.59
C TYR A 118 19.39 -21.76 -8.70
N GLY A 119 19.53 -21.94 -7.38
CA GLY A 119 19.86 -20.87 -6.45
C GLY A 119 19.32 -21.09 -5.05
N VAL A 120 18.72 -20.02 -4.50
CA VAL A 120 18.20 -19.98 -3.13
C VAL A 120 16.68 -19.81 -3.14
N ILE A 121 15.99 -20.68 -2.41
CA ILE A 121 14.55 -20.61 -2.17
C ILE A 121 14.34 -20.06 -0.75
N LEU A 122 13.44 -19.08 -0.61
CA LEU A 122 13.08 -18.37 0.63
C LEU A 122 11.67 -18.71 1.13
#